data_AF-A0A1L9SQM0-F1
#
_entry.id   AF-A0A1L9SQM0-F1
#
_cell.length_a   1.000
_cell.length_b   1.000
_cell.length_c   1.000
_cell.angle_alpha   90.00
_cell.angle_beta   90.00
_cell.angle_gamma   90.00
#
_symmetry.space_group_name_H-M   'P 1'
#
loop_
_entity.id
_entity.type
_entity.pdbx_description
1 polymer ?
#
loop_
_entity_poly.entity_id
_entity_poly.type
_entity_poly.pdbx_seq_one_letter_code
_entity_poly.pdbx_strand_id
1 'polypeptide(L)'
;MISSSFTPSLTRRDTTKSASTSHDSTIGTVHPPLISGGGAFGPQSAGAIYQHIHDMAAKRVSTLDYLRKAHEGRVYWFNTVHFSKTDLNRMPYFEAKKLSRRAINYMLLGLSLPPILDVNSTPFEYLRALNALLLEFEAFQQVHPPDGTSSSTLARTRIPQMFKRATHAGNKTRRASSATEIGLPMQTSDPSDLKTMSGNIASSASTAASVISFPQTDSSELLPGEEYSYLLTPSLPFEPDFFETFATLCDVLIDCYTRLVTLVSTPAICTVALGEMFSKADAKLRKVMVAGVVREFGEISRASAKNEIASVSRVVLGGLLG
;
A
#
# COMPACT_ATOMS: atom_id res chain seq x y z
N MET A 1 32.26 60.57 5.19
CA MET A 1 30.80 60.75 5.27
C MET A 1 30.23 60.84 3.86
N ILE A 2 29.78 59.74 3.25
CA ILE A 2 28.74 59.77 2.20
C ILE A 2 27.97 58.44 2.32
N SER A 3 26.63 58.57 2.31
CA SER A 3 25.62 57.63 2.78
C SER A 3 25.24 56.54 1.78
N SER A 4 24.93 55.35 2.31
CA SER A 4 24.18 54.26 1.69
C SER A 4 22.75 54.68 1.32
N SER A 5 22.20 54.11 0.24
CA SER A 5 20.76 54.12 -0.07
C SER A 5 20.32 52.79 -0.68
N PHE A 6 19.54 52.02 0.10
CA PHE A 6 18.72 50.91 -0.35
C PHE A 6 17.36 51.47 -0.82
N THR A 7 16.83 50.94 -1.92
CA THR A 7 15.46 51.22 -2.40
C THR A 7 14.52 50.07 -2.02
N PRO A 8 13.35 50.34 -1.39
CA PRO A 8 12.27 49.37 -1.28
C PRO A 8 11.10 49.78 -2.19
N SER A 9 10.51 48.83 -2.91
CA SER A 9 9.07 48.81 -3.22
C SER A 9 8.74 47.55 -4.04
N LEU A 10 7.88 46.70 -3.51
CA LEU A 10 6.73 46.18 -4.24
C LEU A 10 5.68 45.73 -3.22
N THR A 11 4.50 46.29 -3.37
CA THR A 11 3.42 46.41 -2.40
C THR A 11 2.49 45.19 -2.38
N ARG A 12 2.09 44.84 -1.16
CA ARG A 12 1.04 43.86 -0.83
C ARG A 12 -0.32 44.42 -1.26
N ARG A 13 -1.06 43.68 -2.09
CA ARG A 13 -2.40 44.05 -2.54
C ARG A 13 -3.44 43.46 -1.57
N ASP A 14 -4.17 44.35 -0.90
CA ASP A 14 -5.39 44.06 -0.15
C ASP A 14 -6.58 43.85 -1.11
N THR A 15 -7.44 42.88 -0.81
CA THR A 15 -8.84 42.92 -1.22
C THR A 15 -9.73 42.62 -0.01
N THR A 16 -10.59 43.59 0.24
CA THR A 16 -11.49 43.81 1.37
C THR A 16 -12.72 42.91 1.38
N LYS A 17 -13.18 42.65 2.61
CA LYS A 17 -14.52 42.19 3.02
C LYS A 17 -15.66 43.09 2.51
N SER A 18 -16.78 42.47 2.15
CA SER A 18 -18.17 42.99 2.12
C SER A 18 -19.07 41.76 1.88
N ALA A 19 -20.27 41.54 2.43
CA ALA A 19 -21.08 42.18 3.45
C ALA A 19 -22.11 41.13 3.94
N SER A 20 -22.68 41.38 5.10
CA SER A 20 -23.72 40.64 5.83
C SER A 20 -25.12 40.71 5.20
N THR A 21 -25.90 39.65 5.34
CA THR A 21 -27.38 39.71 5.45
C THR A 21 -27.84 38.75 6.53
N SER A 22 -28.61 39.28 7.49
CA SER A 22 -29.20 38.61 8.65
C SER A 22 -30.71 38.84 8.67
N HIS A 23 -31.42 38.01 9.47
CA HIS A 23 -32.85 37.94 9.83
C HIS A 23 -33.76 37.10 8.91
N ASP A 24 -34.68 36.25 9.40
CA ASP A 24 -35.33 36.17 10.72
C ASP A 24 -35.79 34.75 11.11
N SER A 25 -36.16 34.59 12.37
CA SER A 25 -36.44 33.35 13.14
C SER A 25 -37.91 32.92 13.12
N THR A 26 -38.22 31.62 13.23
CA THR A 26 -39.42 31.11 13.96
C THR A 26 -39.31 29.62 14.33
N ILE A 27 -39.23 29.38 15.65
CA ILE A 27 -39.92 28.39 16.50
C ILE A 27 -40.10 26.92 16.02
N GLY A 28 -39.46 26.00 16.76
CA GLY A 28 -40.17 24.87 17.39
C GLY A 28 -39.88 23.45 16.89
N THR A 29 -39.03 22.69 17.60
CA THR A 29 -39.35 21.38 18.24
C THR A 29 -38.07 20.71 18.73
N VAL A 30 -38.06 20.34 20.01
CA VAL A 30 -36.97 19.63 20.71
C VAL A 30 -37.20 18.12 20.54
N HIS A 31 -36.25 17.42 19.93
CA HIS A 31 -36.19 15.95 19.94
C HIS A 31 -35.02 15.46 20.81
N PRO A 32 -35.18 14.36 21.57
CA PRO A 32 -34.18 13.87 22.53
C PRO A 32 -33.01 13.15 21.85
N PRO A 33 -31.83 13.05 22.50
CA PRO A 33 -30.66 12.40 21.92
C PRO A 33 -30.74 10.88 22.11
N LEU A 34 -30.77 10.13 21.01
CA LEU A 34 -30.53 8.69 21.03
C LEU A 34 -29.06 8.41 20.76
N ILE A 35 -28.37 8.02 21.82
CA ILE A 35 -27.06 7.38 21.81
C ILE A 35 -27.28 5.96 21.24
N SER A 36 -26.64 5.62 20.13
CA SER A 36 -26.39 4.22 19.77
C SER A 36 -25.12 4.12 18.95
N GLY A 37 -24.16 3.34 19.44
CA GLY A 37 -22.84 3.17 18.85
C GLY A 37 -22.82 2.19 17.68
N GLY A 38 -21.76 2.31 16.88
CA GLY A 38 -21.25 1.24 16.04
C GLY A 38 -21.53 1.37 14.54
N GLY A 39 -20.68 2.12 13.83
CA GLY A 39 -20.61 2.15 12.37
C GLY A 39 -20.55 3.58 11.84
N ALA A 40 -19.55 3.91 11.02
CA ALA A 40 -19.38 5.23 10.42
C ALA A 40 -20.49 5.60 9.39
N PHE A 41 -21.48 4.74 9.22
CA PHE A 41 -22.58 4.90 8.27
C PHE A 41 -23.89 4.58 8.99
N GLY A 42 -24.69 5.61 9.28
CA GLY A 42 -26.11 5.44 9.63
C GLY A 42 -26.92 4.96 8.42
N PRO A 43 -28.26 5.02 8.44
CA PRO A 43 -29.09 4.73 7.27
C PRO A 43 -28.86 5.81 6.18
N GLN A 44 -27.78 5.66 5.43
CA GLN A 44 -27.42 6.52 4.30
C GLN A 44 -28.40 6.28 3.15
N SER A 45 -28.93 7.35 2.58
CA SER A 45 -29.74 7.25 1.37
C SER A 45 -28.89 6.77 0.19
N ALA A 46 -29.49 6.06 -0.77
CA ALA A 46 -28.79 5.61 -1.97
C ALA A 46 -28.12 6.78 -2.73
N GLY A 47 -28.74 7.97 -2.69
CA GLY A 47 -28.16 9.21 -3.22
C GLY A 47 -26.89 9.67 -2.49
N ALA A 48 -26.84 9.55 -1.16
CA ALA A 48 -25.63 9.89 -0.40
C ALA A 48 -24.47 8.92 -0.71
N ILE A 49 -24.76 7.63 -0.85
CA ILE A 49 -23.76 6.61 -1.23
C ILE A 49 -23.24 6.88 -2.64
N TYR A 50 -24.13 7.17 -3.58
CA TYR A 50 -23.77 7.53 -4.95
C TYR A 50 -22.80 8.72 -4.99
N GLN A 51 -23.16 9.82 -4.33
CA GLN A 51 -22.32 11.02 -4.29
C GLN A 51 -20.98 10.74 -3.63
N HIS A 52 -20.96 9.99 -2.52
CA HIS A 52 -19.73 9.60 -1.85
C HIS A 52 -18.79 8.80 -2.78
N ILE A 53 -19.30 7.84 -3.54
CA ILE A 53 -18.50 7.05 -4.49
C ILE A 53 -17.89 7.97 -5.56
N HIS A 54 -18.70 8.83 -6.18
CA HIS A 54 -18.25 9.74 -7.25
C HIS A 54 -17.23 10.76 -6.75
N ASP A 55 -17.50 11.43 -5.64
CA ASP A 55 -16.59 12.42 -5.05
C ASP A 55 -15.25 11.80 -4.65
N MET A 56 -15.29 10.62 -4.03
CA MET A 56 -14.08 9.91 -3.63
C MET A 56 -13.29 9.42 -4.84
N ALA A 57 -13.96 8.85 -5.86
CA ALA A 57 -13.31 8.45 -7.10
C ALA A 57 -12.64 9.64 -7.80
N ALA A 58 -13.33 10.78 -7.92
CA ALA A 58 -12.77 12.00 -8.52
C ALA A 58 -11.53 12.51 -7.77
N LYS A 59 -11.58 12.53 -6.42
CA LYS A 59 -10.43 12.89 -5.58
C LYS A 59 -9.27 11.91 -5.77
N ARG A 60 -9.54 10.61 -5.88
CA ARG A 60 -8.53 9.57 -6.08
C ARG A 60 -7.87 9.67 -7.45
N VAL A 61 -8.65 9.82 -8.51
CA VAL A 61 -8.14 10.05 -9.88
C VAL A 61 -7.22 11.26 -9.91
N SER A 62 -7.66 12.38 -9.34
CA SER A 62 -6.84 13.60 -9.25
C SER A 62 -5.55 13.39 -8.45
N THR A 63 -5.62 12.63 -7.35
CA THR A 63 -4.46 12.32 -6.51
C THR A 63 -3.45 11.44 -7.25
N LEU A 64 -3.92 10.40 -7.95
CA LEU A 64 -3.07 9.48 -8.72
C LEU A 64 -2.40 10.20 -9.90
N ASP A 65 -3.15 11.03 -10.64
CA ASP A 65 -2.60 11.84 -11.74
C ASP A 65 -1.55 12.83 -11.23
N TYR A 66 -1.82 13.47 -10.09
CA TYR A 66 -0.85 14.36 -9.44
C TYR A 66 0.41 13.61 -8.97
N LEU A 67 0.26 12.44 -8.35
CA LEU A 67 1.40 11.62 -7.93
C LEU A 67 2.24 11.17 -9.12
N ARG A 68 1.59 10.76 -10.23
CA ARG A 68 2.27 10.42 -11.48
C ARG A 68 3.10 11.61 -11.97
N LYS A 69 2.48 12.78 -12.14
CA LYS A 69 3.16 14.00 -12.61
C LYS A 69 4.30 14.44 -11.68
N ALA A 70 4.14 14.29 -10.37
CA ALA A 70 5.18 14.63 -9.40
C ALA A 70 6.37 13.69 -9.51
N HIS A 71 6.11 12.39 -9.71
CA HIS A 71 7.13 11.37 -9.93
C HIS A 71 7.86 11.52 -11.27
N GLU A 72 7.20 12.10 -12.28
CA GLU A 72 7.83 12.44 -13.56
C GLU A 72 8.59 13.79 -13.53
N GLY A 73 8.55 14.52 -12.40
CA GLY A 73 9.12 15.85 -12.28
C GLY A 73 8.40 16.93 -13.10
N ARG A 74 7.13 16.69 -13.49
CA ARG A 74 6.32 17.63 -14.29
C ARG A 74 5.60 18.67 -13.44
N VAL A 75 5.48 18.45 -12.14
CA VAL A 75 4.83 19.36 -11.19
C VAL A 75 5.63 19.51 -9.91
N TYR A 76 5.39 20.61 -9.19
CA TYR A 76 5.94 20.83 -7.87
C TYR A 76 5.15 20.05 -6.82
N TRP A 77 5.85 19.39 -5.91
CA TRP A 77 5.26 18.78 -4.74
C TRP A 77 4.73 19.84 -3.77
N PHE A 78 3.41 19.91 -3.63
CA PHE A 78 2.64 20.89 -2.86
C PHE A 78 3.08 22.34 -3.14
N ASN A 79 3.41 22.64 -4.41
CA ASN A 79 3.95 23.95 -4.81
C ASN A 79 5.19 24.40 -4.00
N THR A 80 5.90 23.46 -3.37
CA THR A 80 7.00 23.76 -2.45
C THR A 80 8.33 23.26 -3.00
N VAL A 81 8.41 21.99 -3.39
CA VAL A 81 9.66 21.35 -3.83
C VAL A 81 9.48 20.76 -5.23
N HIS A 82 10.41 21.03 -6.14
CA HIS A 82 10.48 20.35 -7.42
C HIS A 82 11.45 19.17 -7.31
N PHE A 83 11.02 17.99 -7.74
CA PHE A 83 11.87 16.81 -7.80
C PHE A 83 12.24 16.54 -9.25
N SER A 84 13.48 16.84 -9.63
CA SER A 84 13.98 16.45 -10.94
C SER A 84 14.16 14.93 -11.01
N LYS A 85 14.15 14.35 -12.22
CA LYS A 85 14.44 12.91 -12.41
C LYS A 85 15.80 12.51 -11.82
N THR A 86 16.78 13.41 -11.87
CA THR A 86 18.09 13.21 -11.23
C THR A 86 18.03 13.20 -9.71
N ASP A 87 17.17 14.03 -9.09
CA ASP A 87 17.00 14.05 -7.63
C ASP A 87 16.27 12.80 -7.14
N LEU A 88 15.26 12.37 -7.91
CA LEU A 88 14.50 11.15 -7.65
C LEU A 88 15.42 9.92 -7.61
N ASN A 89 16.36 9.81 -8.55
CA ASN A 89 17.35 8.73 -8.58
C ASN A 89 18.36 8.78 -7.42
N ARG A 90 18.57 9.94 -6.79
CA ARG A 90 19.51 10.14 -5.67
C ARG A 90 18.87 9.95 -4.31
N MET A 91 17.56 9.71 -4.25
CA MET A 91 16.85 9.56 -2.99
C MET A 91 17.34 8.28 -2.26
N PRO A 92 17.65 8.34 -0.95
CA PRO A 92 18.23 7.20 -0.20
C PRO A 92 17.39 5.91 -0.19
N TYR A 93 16.09 6.01 -0.50
CA TYR A 93 15.19 4.86 -0.63
C TYR A 93 15.34 4.14 -1.98
N PHE A 94 15.96 4.77 -2.98
CA PHE A 94 16.22 4.21 -4.32
C PHE A 94 17.51 3.38 -4.34
N GLU A 95 17.73 2.55 -3.32
CA GLU A 95 18.67 1.43 -3.47
C GLU A 95 18.12 0.51 -4.56
N ALA A 96 18.90 0.31 -5.62
CA ALA A 96 18.44 -0.39 -6.84
C ALA A 96 17.73 -1.73 -6.56
N LYS A 97 18.21 -2.50 -5.57
CA LYS A 97 17.59 -3.78 -5.17
C LYS A 97 16.21 -3.64 -4.51
N LYS A 98 16.02 -2.65 -3.64
CA LYS A 98 14.71 -2.39 -3.00
C LYS A 98 13.71 -1.85 -4.02
N LEU A 99 14.22 -1.00 -4.91
CA LEU A 99 13.43 -0.41 -5.97
C LEU A 99 12.95 -1.46 -6.98
N SER A 100 13.84 -2.37 -7.41
CA SER A 100 13.51 -3.53 -8.27
C SER A 100 12.39 -4.37 -7.65
N ARG A 101 12.51 -4.77 -6.37
CA ARG A 101 11.47 -5.55 -5.68
C ARG A 101 10.14 -4.81 -5.60
N ARG A 102 10.16 -3.52 -5.26
CA ARG A 102 8.95 -2.70 -5.22
C ARG A 102 8.31 -2.56 -6.61
N ALA A 103 9.12 -2.38 -7.65
CA ALA A 103 8.67 -2.32 -9.03
C ALA A 103 8.04 -3.65 -9.45
N ILE A 104 8.63 -4.80 -9.09
CA ILE A 104 8.04 -6.12 -9.33
C ILE A 104 6.67 -6.20 -8.65
N ASN A 105 6.58 -5.90 -7.36
CA ASN A 105 5.29 -5.94 -6.66
C ASN A 105 4.23 -5.06 -7.33
N TYR A 106 4.59 -3.85 -7.75
CA TYR A 106 3.67 -2.96 -8.48
C TYR A 106 3.34 -3.46 -9.89
N MET A 107 4.28 -4.09 -10.59
CA MET A 107 4.05 -4.72 -11.89
C MET A 107 3.05 -5.87 -11.76
N LEU A 108 3.22 -6.76 -10.77
CA LEU A 108 2.30 -7.88 -10.53
C LEU A 108 0.88 -7.39 -10.26
N LEU A 109 0.74 -6.35 -9.42
CA LEU A 109 -0.54 -5.70 -9.20
C LEU A 109 -1.10 -5.09 -10.51
N GLY A 110 -0.28 -4.36 -11.26
CA GLY A 110 -0.67 -3.75 -12.53
C GLY A 110 -1.16 -4.77 -13.56
N LEU A 111 -0.52 -5.94 -13.65
CA LEU A 111 -0.90 -7.02 -14.56
C LEU A 111 -2.21 -7.72 -14.14
N SER A 112 -2.48 -7.80 -12.83
CA SER A 112 -3.68 -8.45 -12.29
C SER A 112 -4.97 -7.62 -12.36
N LEU A 113 -4.89 -6.31 -12.58
CA LEU A 113 -6.05 -5.41 -12.62
C LEU A 113 -6.88 -5.50 -13.92
N PRO A 114 -6.30 -5.52 -15.14
CA PRO A 114 -7.06 -5.57 -16.39
C PRO A 114 -8.09 -6.72 -16.48
N PRO A 115 -7.77 -7.97 -16.09
CA PRO A 115 -8.77 -9.05 -16.08
C PRO A 115 -10.01 -8.73 -15.23
N ILE A 116 -9.83 -8.02 -14.11
CA ILE A 116 -10.94 -7.60 -13.24
C ILE A 116 -11.76 -6.49 -13.89
N LEU A 117 -11.13 -5.60 -14.65
CA LEU A 117 -11.81 -4.52 -15.38
C LEU A 117 -12.68 -5.07 -16.51
N ASP A 118 -12.24 -6.11 -17.21
CA ASP A 118 -12.92 -6.63 -18.39
C ASP A 118 -14.06 -7.60 -18.05
N VAL A 119 -13.92 -8.41 -16.99
CA VAL A 119 -14.83 -9.53 -16.72
C VAL A 119 -16.10 -9.11 -15.96
N ASN A 120 -16.03 -8.06 -15.13
CA ASN A 120 -17.13 -7.74 -14.21
C ASN A 120 -18.17 -6.80 -14.82
N SER A 121 -19.43 -7.26 -14.85
CA SER A 121 -20.56 -6.51 -15.41
C SER A 121 -21.31 -5.68 -14.36
N THR A 122 -21.31 -6.11 -13.08
CA THR A 122 -21.97 -5.37 -11.99
C THR A 122 -20.96 -4.62 -11.11
N PRO A 123 -21.31 -3.45 -10.56
CA PRO A 123 -20.40 -2.68 -9.70
C PRO A 123 -20.04 -3.43 -8.41
N PHE A 124 -20.94 -4.25 -7.88
CA PHE A 124 -20.69 -5.01 -6.66
C PHE A 124 -19.71 -6.16 -6.88
N GLU A 125 -19.86 -6.94 -7.96
CA GLU A 125 -18.92 -8.02 -8.32
C GLU A 125 -17.54 -7.47 -8.63
N TYR A 126 -17.48 -6.36 -9.37
CA TYR A 126 -16.24 -5.65 -9.64
C TYR A 126 -15.51 -5.26 -8.34
N LEU A 127 -16.21 -4.59 -7.41
CA LEU A 127 -15.61 -4.20 -6.13
C LEU A 127 -15.22 -5.40 -5.27
N ARG A 128 -15.97 -6.50 -5.33
CA ARG A 128 -15.63 -7.74 -4.61
C ARG A 128 -14.34 -8.36 -5.16
N ALA A 129 -14.24 -8.51 -6.47
CA ALA A 129 -13.04 -9.03 -7.14
C ALA A 129 -11.83 -8.13 -6.90
N LEU A 130 -11.98 -6.80 -7.04
CA LEU A 130 -10.92 -5.84 -6.73
C LEU A 130 -10.48 -5.93 -5.27
N ASN A 131 -11.41 -6.06 -4.32
CA ASN A 131 -11.07 -6.20 -2.91
C ASN A 131 -10.31 -7.51 -2.62
N ALA A 132 -10.73 -8.61 -3.26
CA ALA A 132 -10.06 -9.91 -3.15
C ALA A 132 -8.63 -9.83 -3.70
N LEU A 133 -8.42 -9.23 -4.87
CA LEU A 133 -7.09 -8.99 -5.42
C LEU A 133 -6.21 -8.17 -4.46
N LEU A 134 -6.74 -7.08 -3.92
CA LEU A 134 -5.99 -6.23 -2.99
C LEU A 134 -5.67 -6.96 -1.67
N LEU A 135 -6.50 -7.92 -1.25
CA LEU A 135 -6.22 -8.79 -0.11
C LEU A 135 -5.09 -9.77 -0.41
N GLU A 136 -5.14 -10.44 -1.56
CA GLU A 136 -4.08 -11.33 -2.01
C GLU A 136 -2.76 -10.57 -2.17
N PHE A 137 -2.79 -9.37 -2.73
CA PHE A 137 -1.62 -8.51 -2.85
C PHE A 137 -1.03 -8.11 -1.50
N GLU A 138 -1.86 -7.75 -0.51
CA GLU A 138 -1.38 -7.47 0.85
C GLU A 138 -0.73 -8.71 1.49
N ALA A 139 -1.30 -9.90 1.29
CA ALA A 139 -0.74 -11.16 1.78
C ALA A 139 0.61 -11.46 1.12
N PHE A 140 0.68 -11.32 -0.21
CA PHE A 140 1.91 -11.44 -0.98
C PHE A 140 3.00 -10.50 -0.47
N GLN A 141 2.67 -9.23 -0.21
CA GLN A 141 3.64 -8.27 0.35
C GLN A 141 4.12 -8.63 1.77
N GLN A 142 3.34 -9.38 2.58
CA GLN A 142 3.82 -9.84 3.89
C GLN A 142 4.90 -10.91 3.75
N VAL A 143 4.78 -11.77 2.74
CA VAL A 143 5.72 -12.87 2.45
C VAL A 143 6.92 -12.36 1.64
N HIS A 144 6.69 -11.41 0.74
CA HIS A 144 7.67 -10.79 -0.16
C HIS A 144 7.78 -9.27 0.08
N PRO A 145 8.41 -8.83 1.19
CA PRO A 145 8.46 -7.40 1.53
C PRO A 145 9.24 -6.58 0.49
N PRO A 146 8.74 -5.37 0.14
CA PRO A 146 9.39 -4.52 -0.86
C PRO A 146 10.79 -4.04 -0.43
N ASP A 147 11.04 -3.93 0.87
CA ASP A 147 12.35 -3.50 1.41
C ASP A 147 13.38 -4.64 1.50
N GLY A 148 13.02 -5.87 1.08
CA GLY A 148 13.93 -7.01 1.00
C GLY A 148 14.22 -7.74 2.30
N THR A 149 13.77 -7.21 3.44
CA THR A 149 13.82 -7.93 4.73
C THR A 149 12.73 -8.98 4.72
N SER A 150 13.02 -10.19 4.22
CA SER A 150 12.14 -11.35 4.37
C SER A 150 11.75 -11.44 5.84
N SER A 151 10.48 -11.18 6.14
CA SER A 151 9.96 -11.36 7.48
C SER A 151 9.98 -12.87 7.70
N SER A 152 11.01 -13.37 8.40
CA SER A 152 10.99 -14.73 8.91
C SER A 152 9.77 -14.83 9.83
N THR A 153 8.67 -15.37 9.32
CA THR A 153 7.40 -15.52 10.02
C THR A 153 7.47 -16.53 11.17
N LEU A 154 8.62 -17.13 11.42
CA LEU A 154 8.86 -17.96 12.62
C LEU A 154 8.88 -17.18 13.94
N ALA A 155 9.00 -15.84 13.93
CA ALA A 155 9.23 -15.09 15.18
C ALA A 155 7.98 -14.51 15.87
N ARG A 156 6.75 -14.73 15.37
CA ARG A 156 5.54 -14.10 15.94
C ARG A 156 4.40 -15.02 16.37
N THR A 157 4.54 -16.33 16.31
CA THR A 157 3.72 -17.20 17.15
C THR A 157 4.28 -17.16 18.57
N ARG A 158 3.62 -16.41 19.47
CA ARG A 158 3.83 -16.56 20.91
C ARG A 158 3.48 -18.00 21.29
N ILE A 159 4.47 -18.88 21.28
CA ILE A 159 4.41 -20.18 21.92
C ILE A 159 4.11 -19.90 23.40
N PRO A 160 2.97 -20.33 23.97
CA PRO A 160 2.74 -20.20 25.39
C PRO A 160 3.83 -20.99 26.13
N GLN A 161 4.59 -20.27 26.96
CA GLN A 161 5.56 -20.80 27.90
C GLN A 161 4.91 -21.84 28.83
N MET A 162 4.94 -23.12 28.45
CA MET A 162 4.46 -24.25 29.25
C MET A 162 5.58 -25.03 29.95
N PHE A 163 6.78 -24.44 30.09
CA PHE A 163 7.85 -25.02 30.90
C PHE A 163 8.48 -23.97 31.83
N LYS A 164 7.68 -23.44 32.76
CA LYS A 164 8.23 -22.85 33.98
C LYS A 164 8.71 -23.98 34.89
N ARG A 165 9.98 -24.38 34.74
CA ARG A 165 10.69 -25.15 35.76
C ARG A 165 11.16 -24.16 36.83
N ALA A 166 10.59 -24.29 38.02
CA ALA A 166 10.92 -23.47 39.19
C ALA A 166 12.42 -23.58 39.54
N THR A 167 13.09 -22.43 39.62
CA THR A 167 14.41 -22.31 40.24
C THR A 167 14.28 -21.40 41.45
N HIS A 168 14.20 -21.99 42.64
CA HIS A 168 14.65 -21.33 43.87
C HIS A 168 15.40 -22.32 44.75
N ALA A 169 16.48 -21.79 45.30
CA ALA A 169 17.56 -22.42 46.04
C ALA A 169 17.14 -22.95 47.42
N GLY A 170 17.94 -23.87 47.98
CA GLY A 170 18.06 -24.01 49.44
C GLY A 170 18.23 -25.43 49.99
N ASN A 171 19.50 -25.84 50.12
CA ASN A 171 20.10 -26.69 51.18
C ASN A 171 19.67 -28.15 51.45
N LYS A 172 20.75 -28.92 51.73
CA LYS A 172 20.90 -30.23 52.43
C LYS A 172 20.84 -31.53 51.62
N THR A 173 22.03 -32.09 51.41
CA THR A 173 22.46 -33.43 51.90
C THR A 173 21.71 -34.68 51.39
N ARG A 174 22.34 -35.46 50.49
CA ARG A 174 22.87 -36.85 50.71
C ARG A 174 23.18 -37.61 49.40
N ARG A 175 24.40 -38.16 49.37
CA ARG A 175 24.86 -39.50 48.91
C ARG A 175 24.53 -40.04 47.49
N ALA A 176 25.64 -40.43 46.82
CA ALA A 176 25.89 -41.73 46.14
C ALA A 176 25.03 -42.09 44.92
N SER A 177 25.46 -42.79 43.87
CA SER A 177 26.74 -43.32 43.37
C SER A 177 26.50 -43.76 41.91
N SER A 178 27.59 -43.83 41.13
CA SER A 178 27.88 -44.68 39.95
C SER A 178 26.82 -45.65 39.39
N ALA A 179 26.75 -45.77 38.06
CA ALA A 179 26.97 -47.04 37.33
C ALA A 179 27.03 -46.86 35.80
N THR A 180 27.93 -47.64 35.22
CA THR A 180 28.36 -47.85 33.82
C THR A 180 27.37 -48.76 33.04
N GLU A 181 27.73 -49.05 31.77
CA GLU A 181 27.31 -50.19 30.91
C GLU A 181 26.26 -49.84 29.83
N ILE A 182 26.63 -49.79 28.54
CA ILE A 182 26.90 -50.88 27.57
C ILE A 182 25.64 -51.32 26.82
N GLY A 183 25.70 -51.36 25.48
CA GLY A 183 24.69 -52.02 24.65
C GLY A 183 24.55 -51.53 23.20
N LEU A 184 25.56 -51.86 22.40
CA LEU A 184 25.69 -52.12 20.94
C LEU A 184 24.52 -51.95 19.90
N PRO A 185 24.85 -51.94 18.58
CA PRO A 185 24.07 -51.39 17.46
C PRO A 185 23.38 -52.45 16.57
N MET A 186 22.47 -52.04 15.68
CA MET A 186 21.98 -52.85 14.54
C MET A 186 21.26 -51.92 13.53
N GLN A 187 21.85 -51.54 12.39
CA GLN A 187 21.96 -52.20 11.06
C GLN A 187 20.63 -52.40 10.28
N THR A 188 20.59 -51.77 9.08
CA THR A 188 19.87 -52.10 7.82
C THR A 188 18.32 -52.13 7.85
N SER A 189 17.54 -51.64 6.87
CA SER A 189 17.62 -51.83 5.42
C SER A 189 16.65 -50.88 4.68
N ASP A 190 16.97 -50.53 3.43
CA ASP A 190 16.04 -50.02 2.40
C ASP A 190 15.19 -51.20 1.84
N PRO A 191 13.97 -51.01 1.29
CA PRO A 191 13.86 -50.88 -0.17
C PRO A 191 12.68 -50.06 -0.73
N SER A 192 12.77 -49.81 -2.04
CA SER A 192 11.97 -48.97 -2.94
C SER A 192 10.57 -49.51 -3.36
N ASP A 193 9.81 -48.59 -3.96
CA ASP A 193 8.74 -48.71 -4.99
C ASP A 193 7.35 -49.28 -4.65
N LEU A 194 6.33 -48.40 -4.76
CA LEU A 194 5.04 -48.78 -5.34
C LEU A 194 4.38 -47.58 -6.07
N LYS A 195 4.10 -47.81 -7.36
CA LYS A 195 3.41 -46.94 -8.33
C LYS A 195 1.97 -47.40 -8.53
N THR A 196 1.11 -46.52 -9.07
CA THR A 196 -0.22 -46.72 -9.73
C THR A 196 -1.45 -46.69 -8.80
N MET A 197 -2.62 -46.10 -9.09
CA MET A 197 -3.15 -45.26 -10.19
C MET A 197 -4.55 -44.72 -9.77
N SER A 198 -5.01 -43.64 -10.41
CA SER A 198 -6.41 -43.20 -10.62
C SER A 198 -7.17 -42.53 -9.44
N GLY A 199 -7.94 -41.45 -9.60
CA GLY A 199 -8.42 -40.78 -10.80
C GLY A 199 -8.75 -39.30 -10.57
N ASN A 200 -8.52 -38.50 -11.62
CA ASN A 200 -8.81 -37.08 -11.73
C ASN A 200 -10.27 -36.86 -12.17
N ILE A 201 -11.01 -36.03 -11.45
CA ILE A 201 -12.22 -35.34 -11.93
C ILE A 201 -12.16 -33.90 -11.40
N ALA A 202 -11.82 -32.94 -12.26
CA ALA A 202 -12.24 -31.52 -12.23
C ALA A 202 -11.33 -30.72 -13.18
N SER A 203 -11.75 -30.53 -14.43
CA SER A 203 -11.07 -29.65 -15.37
C SER A 203 -12.10 -28.76 -16.06
N SER A 204 -12.29 -27.56 -15.51
CA SER A 204 -12.90 -26.42 -16.19
C SER A 204 -12.64 -25.14 -15.41
N ALA A 205 -11.42 -24.57 -15.49
CA ALA A 205 -11.14 -23.16 -15.17
C ALA A 205 -9.70 -22.66 -15.48
N SER A 206 -8.78 -23.48 -16.00
CA SER A 206 -7.34 -23.12 -16.04
C SER A 206 -6.72 -23.16 -17.44
N THR A 207 -7.31 -22.48 -18.42
CA THR A 207 -6.76 -22.38 -19.79
C THR A 207 -6.13 -21.02 -20.12
N ALA A 208 -5.87 -20.14 -19.14
CA ALA A 208 -5.34 -18.79 -19.42
C ALA A 208 -3.89 -18.53 -18.97
N ALA A 209 -3.20 -19.49 -18.32
CA ALA A 209 -1.91 -19.20 -17.65
C ALA A 209 -0.67 -19.88 -18.27
N SER A 210 -0.78 -20.61 -19.39
CA SER A 210 0.27 -21.53 -19.82
C SER A 210 0.73 -21.35 -21.26
N VAL A 211 1.30 -20.19 -21.63
CA VAL A 211 2.08 -20.06 -22.88
C VAL A 211 3.14 -18.95 -22.83
N ILE A 212 3.98 -18.87 -21.78
CA ILE A 212 5.32 -18.26 -21.94
C ILE A 212 6.28 -18.74 -20.83
N SER A 213 7.20 -19.64 -21.19
CA SER A 213 8.31 -20.05 -20.33
C SER A 213 9.58 -19.36 -20.83
N PHE A 214 10.16 -18.51 -20.00
CA PHE A 214 11.38 -17.75 -20.27
C PHE A 214 12.39 -17.94 -19.13
N PRO A 215 13.70 -17.65 -19.35
CA PRO A 215 14.76 -17.97 -18.41
C PRO A 215 14.58 -17.29 -17.06
N GLN A 216 14.86 -18.04 -15.99
CA GLN A 216 14.64 -17.68 -14.58
C GLN A 216 15.52 -16.51 -14.13
N THR A 217 14.86 -15.44 -13.66
CA THR A 217 15.41 -14.48 -12.69
C THR A 217 14.88 -14.86 -11.31
N ASP A 218 15.71 -14.83 -10.26
CA ASP A 218 15.42 -15.24 -8.86
C ASP A 218 14.29 -14.43 -8.14
N SER A 219 13.41 -13.77 -8.89
CA SER A 219 12.42 -12.81 -8.39
C SER A 219 10.98 -13.35 -8.35
N SER A 220 10.73 -14.52 -8.93
CA SER A 220 9.42 -15.21 -8.92
C SER A 220 9.48 -16.59 -8.26
N GLU A 221 10.30 -16.76 -7.22
CA GLU A 221 10.24 -17.99 -6.42
C GLU A 221 9.13 -17.85 -5.38
N LEU A 222 7.89 -18.06 -5.83
CA LEU A 222 6.78 -18.35 -4.94
C LEU A 222 7.21 -19.48 -4.00
N LEU A 223 6.88 -19.35 -2.72
CA LEU A 223 7.15 -20.43 -1.78
C LEU A 223 6.35 -21.68 -2.20
N PRO A 224 6.85 -22.90 -1.93
CA PRO A 224 6.10 -24.11 -2.24
C PRO A 224 4.67 -24.07 -1.64
N GLY A 225 3.65 -24.13 -2.51
CA GLY A 225 2.22 -24.05 -2.12
C GLY A 225 1.62 -22.64 -2.04
N GLU A 226 2.36 -21.60 -2.42
CA GLU A 226 1.85 -20.23 -2.52
C GLU A 226 1.08 -20.04 -3.85
N GLU A 227 -0.26 -20.07 -3.78
CA GLU A 227 -1.15 -19.88 -4.93
C GLU A 227 -2.14 -18.73 -4.67
N TYR A 228 -2.39 -17.92 -5.70
CA TYR A 228 -3.30 -16.78 -5.67
C TYR A 228 -4.37 -16.92 -6.76
N SER A 229 -5.60 -16.49 -6.48
CA SER A 229 -6.71 -16.63 -7.43
C SER A 229 -6.86 -15.44 -8.37
N TYR A 230 -6.55 -14.24 -7.90
CA TYR A 230 -6.66 -12.99 -8.66
C TYR A 230 -5.30 -12.35 -8.92
N LEU A 231 -4.35 -12.46 -8.00
CA LEU A 231 -3.01 -11.92 -8.16
C LEU A 231 -2.21 -12.75 -9.15
N LEU A 232 -1.83 -12.14 -10.26
CA LEU A 232 -0.97 -12.76 -11.25
C LEU A 232 0.50 -12.64 -10.83
N THR A 233 1.21 -13.77 -10.87
CA THR A 233 2.62 -13.89 -10.46
C THR A 233 3.50 -14.52 -11.56
N PRO A 234 3.48 -13.99 -12.81
CA PRO A 234 4.32 -14.54 -13.87
C PRO A 234 5.82 -14.36 -13.57
N SER A 235 6.64 -15.24 -14.11
CA SER A 235 8.10 -15.06 -14.14
C SER A 235 8.46 -13.88 -15.05
N LEU A 236 9.20 -12.90 -14.52
CA LEU A 236 9.61 -11.74 -15.29
C LEU A 236 10.98 -11.96 -15.97
N PRO A 237 11.10 -11.65 -17.28
CA PRO A 237 12.35 -11.82 -18.03
C PRO A 237 13.37 -10.69 -17.78
N PHE A 238 12.97 -9.64 -17.07
CA PHE A 238 13.81 -8.50 -16.71
C PHE A 238 13.32 -7.87 -15.40
N GLU A 239 14.20 -7.11 -14.75
CA GLU A 239 13.83 -6.27 -13.61
C GLU A 239 13.10 -5.01 -14.10
N PRO A 240 11.84 -4.77 -13.71
CA PRO A 240 11.08 -3.61 -14.15
C PRO A 240 11.66 -2.31 -13.60
N ASP A 241 11.67 -1.26 -14.44
CA ASP A 241 11.99 0.09 -13.98
C ASP A 241 10.85 0.64 -13.11
N PHE A 242 11.19 1.12 -11.93
CA PHE A 242 10.20 1.58 -10.97
C PHE A 242 9.46 2.84 -11.40
N PHE A 243 10.13 3.79 -12.05
CA PHE A 243 9.49 5.05 -12.44
C PHE A 243 8.42 4.81 -13.49
N GLU A 244 8.75 4.00 -14.49
CA GLU A 244 7.80 3.60 -15.51
C GLU A 244 6.66 2.77 -14.91
N THR A 245 7.00 1.74 -14.12
CA THR A 245 5.99 0.85 -13.50
C THR A 245 5.04 1.59 -12.57
N PHE A 246 5.56 2.57 -11.81
CA PHE A 246 4.76 3.41 -10.94
C PHE A 246 3.78 4.28 -11.75
N ALA A 247 4.26 4.90 -12.83
CA ALA A 247 3.43 5.74 -13.68
C ALA A 247 2.32 4.91 -14.36
N THR A 248 2.66 3.76 -14.93
CA THR A 248 1.69 2.86 -15.54
C THR A 248 0.68 2.33 -14.54
N LEU A 249 1.11 2.02 -13.31
CA LEU A 249 0.18 1.59 -12.25
C LEU A 249 -0.80 2.72 -11.88
N CYS A 250 -0.34 3.98 -11.78
CA CYS A 250 -1.24 5.12 -11.59
C CYS A 250 -2.33 5.18 -12.67
N ASP A 251 -1.95 5.00 -13.93
CA ASP A 251 -2.89 5.06 -15.06
C ASP A 251 -3.91 3.91 -15.00
N VAL A 252 -3.46 2.67 -14.79
CA VAL A 252 -4.36 1.52 -14.63
C VAL A 252 -5.31 1.70 -13.42
N LEU A 253 -4.84 2.30 -12.32
CA LEU A 253 -5.69 2.61 -11.16
C LEU A 253 -6.68 3.74 -11.44
N ILE A 254 -6.32 4.73 -12.26
CA ILE A 254 -7.25 5.75 -12.75
C ILE A 254 -8.34 5.08 -13.59
N ASP A 255 -7.99 4.14 -14.46
CA ASP A 255 -8.95 3.35 -15.24
C ASP A 255 -9.85 2.52 -14.32
N CYS A 256 -9.32 1.98 -13.22
CA CYS A 256 -10.12 1.25 -12.22
C CYS A 256 -11.20 2.10 -11.57
N TYR A 257 -10.89 3.35 -11.19
CA TYR A 257 -11.89 4.28 -10.64
C TYR A 257 -12.85 4.79 -11.72
N THR A 258 -12.34 5.04 -12.93
CA THR A 258 -13.15 5.50 -14.06
C THR A 258 -14.18 4.43 -14.43
N ARG A 259 -13.75 3.17 -14.53
CA ARG A 259 -14.64 2.02 -14.76
C ARG A 259 -15.67 1.89 -13.64
N LEU A 260 -15.27 2.02 -12.37
CA LEU A 260 -16.22 1.98 -11.26
C LEU A 260 -17.30 3.06 -11.40
N VAL A 261 -16.91 4.29 -11.71
CA VAL A 261 -17.83 5.42 -11.92
C VAL A 261 -18.78 5.15 -13.09
N THR A 262 -18.31 4.54 -14.18
CA THR A 262 -19.19 4.15 -15.31
C THR A 262 -20.20 3.07 -14.92
N LEU A 263 -19.81 2.10 -14.07
CA LEU A 263 -20.70 1.07 -13.57
C LEU A 263 -21.70 1.63 -12.55
N VAL A 264 -21.30 2.63 -11.76
CA VAL A 264 -22.15 3.36 -10.81
C VAL A 264 -22.78 4.59 -11.50
N SER A 265 -23.57 4.34 -12.54
CA SER A 265 -24.15 5.39 -13.40
C SER A 265 -25.34 6.13 -12.81
N THR A 266 -26.07 5.51 -11.86
CA THR A 266 -27.25 6.10 -11.24
C THR A 266 -27.32 5.83 -9.74
N PRO A 267 -28.04 6.64 -8.94
CA PRO A 267 -28.21 6.36 -7.52
C PRO A 267 -29.03 5.10 -7.21
N ALA A 268 -29.86 4.62 -8.15
CA ALA A 268 -30.78 3.50 -7.92
C ALA A 268 -30.06 2.16 -7.68
N ILE A 269 -28.84 2.01 -8.19
CA ILE A 269 -28.01 0.81 -8.01
C ILE A 269 -27.18 0.84 -6.73
N CYS A 270 -27.17 1.96 -5.99
CA CYS A 270 -26.42 2.12 -4.77
C CYS A 270 -27.14 1.47 -3.58
N THR A 271 -26.57 0.38 -3.09
CA THR A 271 -26.97 -0.26 -1.84
C THR A 271 -25.98 0.05 -0.73
N VAL A 272 -26.39 -0.12 0.53
CA VAL A 272 -25.49 0.03 1.69
C VAL A 272 -24.27 -0.91 1.56
N ALA A 273 -24.51 -2.16 1.15
CA ALA A 273 -23.45 -3.13 0.92
C ALA A 273 -22.44 -2.67 -0.15
N LEU A 274 -22.92 -2.03 -1.23
CA LEU A 274 -22.04 -1.46 -2.26
C LEU A 274 -21.16 -0.34 -1.69
N GLY A 275 -21.75 0.58 -0.91
CA GLY A 275 -21.01 1.68 -0.28
C GLY A 275 -19.94 1.20 0.71
N GLU A 276 -20.24 0.16 1.49
CA GLU A 276 -19.27 -0.47 2.39
C GLU A 276 -18.15 -1.17 1.63
N MET A 277 -18.48 -1.93 0.59
CA MET A 277 -17.49 -2.63 -0.24
C MET A 277 -16.57 -1.64 -0.96
N PHE A 278 -17.12 -0.55 -1.49
CA PHE A 278 -16.34 0.55 -2.05
C PHE A 278 -15.37 1.13 -1.01
N SER A 279 -15.86 1.46 0.18
CA SER A 279 -15.05 2.05 1.24
C SER A 279 -13.90 1.13 1.67
N LYS A 280 -14.13 -0.19 1.71
CA LYS A 280 -13.10 -1.20 1.98
C LYS A 280 -12.04 -1.26 0.86
N ALA A 281 -12.48 -1.29 -0.40
CA ALA A 281 -11.57 -1.32 -1.55
C ALA A 281 -10.74 -0.03 -1.66
N ASP A 282 -11.37 1.15 -1.54
CA ASP A 282 -10.69 2.45 -1.54
C ASP A 282 -9.64 2.54 -0.42
N ALA A 283 -9.98 2.07 0.79
CA ALA A 283 -9.05 2.10 1.91
C ALA A 283 -7.78 1.30 1.64
N LYS A 284 -7.91 0.12 1.04
CA LYS A 284 -6.76 -0.71 0.64
C LYS A 284 -5.96 -0.06 -0.47
N LEU A 285 -6.63 0.47 -1.50
CA LEU A 285 -5.93 1.11 -2.59
C LEU A 285 -5.15 2.35 -2.13
N ARG A 286 -5.76 3.17 -1.26
CA ARG A 286 -5.07 4.30 -0.63
C ARG A 286 -3.83 3.82 0.13
N LYS A 287 -3.93 2.73 0.89
CA LYS A 287 -2.82 2.21 1.67
C LYS A 287 -1.68 1.68 0.79
N VAL A 288 -2.00 0.90 -0.24
CA VAL A 288 -1.04 0.28 -1.15
C VAL A 288 -0.29 1.31 -1.99
N MET A 289 -1.03 2.26 -2.57
CA MET A 289 -0.47 3.18 -3.57
C MET A 289 -0.17 4.56 -3.00
N VAL A 290 -1.15 5.20 -2.37
CA VAL A 290 -1.08 6.63 -2.02
C VAL A 290 -0.27 6.86 -0.74
N ALA A 291 -0.55 6.10 0.33
CA ALA A 291 -0.02 6.37 1.66
C ALA A 291 1.51 6.23 1.72
N GLY A 292 2.07 5.19 1.08
CA GLY A 292 3.52 4.98 1.03
C GLY A 292 4.24 6.14 0.33
N VAL A 293 3.80 6.48 -0.88
CA VAL A 293 4.43 7.50 -1.72
C VAL A 293 4.31 8.89 -1.11
N VAL A 294 3.12 9.26 -0.62
CA VAL A 294 2.90 10.58 0.02
C VAL A 294 3.78 10.73 1.26
N ARG A 295 3.94 9.66 2.05
CA ARG A 295 4.83 9.67 3.21
C ARG A 295 6.27 9.91 2.80
N GLU A 296 6.75 9.20 1.79
CA GLU A 296 8.13 9.29 1.27
C GLU A 296 8.43 10.69 0.70
N PHE A 297 7.60 11.17 -0.22
CA PHE A 297 7.74 12.53 -0.77
C PHE A 297 7.68 13.59 0.33
N GLY A 298 6.83 13.39 1.34
CA GLY A 298 6.74 14.29 2.50
C GLY A 298 8.00 14.29 3.36
N GLU A 299 8.59 13.12 3.65
CA GLU A 299 9.84 13.00 4.41
C GLU A 299 10.98 13.71 3.70
N ILE A 300 11.11 13.53 2.39
CA ILE A 300 12.19 14.12 1.59
C ILE A 300 12.00 15.62 1.43
N SER A 301 10.77 16.07 1.18
CA SER A 301 10.47 17.51 1.11
C SER A 301 10.85 18.24 2.39
N ARG A 302 10.56 17.65 3.56
CA ARG A 302 10.95 18.21 4.86
C ARG A 302 12.46 18.23 5.05
N ALA A 303 13.17 17.18 4.61
CA ALA A 303 14.63 17.14 4.67
C ALA A 303 15.27 18.21 3.76
N SER A 304 14.79 18.32 2.51
CA SER A 304 15.23 19.33 1.55
C SER A 304 15.00 20.74 2.08
N ALA A 305 13.80 21.05 2.58
CA ALA A 305 13.49 22.36 3.14
C ALA A 305 14.40 22.72 4.33
N LYS A 306 14.71 21.76 5.22
CA LYS A 306 15.65 21.98 6.32
C LYS A 306 17.07 22.29 5.83
N ASN A 307 17.52 21.59 4.79
CA ASN A 307 18.85 21.81 4.22
C ASN A 307 18.97 23.19 3.55
N GLU A 308 17.94 23.62 2.81
CA GLU A 308 17.89 24.96 2.21
C GLU A 308 17.87 26.07 3.27
N ILE A 309 17.09 25.89 4.35
CA ILE A 309 17.09 26.87 5.46
C ILE A 309 18.47 26.92 6.13
N ALA A 310 19.13 25.78 6.31
CA ALA A 310 20.45 25.70 6.93
C ALA A 310 21.56 26.27 6.02
N SER A 311 21.42 26.19 4.69
CA SER A 311 22.36 26.81 3.75
C SER A 311 22.21 28.33 3.78
N VAL A 312 20.98 28.85 3.72
CA VAL A 312 20.70 30.28 3.83
C VAL A 312 21.17 30.83 5.17
N SER A 313 20.90 30.14 6.27
CA SER A 313 21.36 30.55 7.60
C SER A 313 22.88 30.69 7.68
N ARG A 314 23.64 29.75 7.09
CA ARG A 314 25.10 29.83 7.01
C ARG A 314 25.58 31.01 6.18
N VAL A 315 24.96 31.29 5.05
CA VAL A 315 25.32 32.43 4.19
C VAL A 315 25.04 33.76 4.89
N VAL A 316 23.87 33.89 5.54
CA VAL A 316 23.49 35.12 6.24
C VAL A 316 24.36 35.35 7.48
N LEU A 317 24.58 34.34 8.33
CA LEU A 317 25.46 34.49 9.49
C LEU A 317 26.93 34.68 9.09
N GLY A 318 27.39 33.98 8.05
CA GLY A 318 28.74 34.14 7.51
C GLY A 318 28.99 35.53 6.94
N GLY A 319 27.98 36.13 6.30
CA GLY A 319 28.03 37.51 5.79
C GLY A 319 27.89 38.59 6.88
N LEU A 320 27.38 38.25 8.06
CA LEU A 320 27.26 39.19 9.19
C LEU A 320 28.52 39.23 10.08
N LEU A 321 29.39 38.24 9.97
CA LEU A 321 30.63 38.08 10.73
C LEU A 321 31.90 38.40 9.90
N GLY A 322 31.73 38.82 8.64
CA GLY A 322 32.80 39.21 7.72
C GLY A 322 32.91 40.71 7.54
#